data_AF-A0A1S8X0J4-F1
#
_entry.id   AF-A0A1S8X0J4-F1
#
_cell.length_a   1.000
_cell.length_b   1.000
_cell.length_c   1.000
_cell.angle_alpha   90.00
_cell.angle_beta   90.00
_cell.angle_gamma   90.00
#
_symmetry.space_group_name_H-M   'P 1'
#
loop_
_entity.id
_entity.type
_entity.pdbx_description
1 polymer ?
#
loop_
_entity_poly.entity_id
_entity_poly.type
_entity_poly.pdbx_seq_one_letter_code
_entity_poly.pdbx_strand_id
1 'polypeptide(L)' 'MPMLNLFKVTTRRGEPLRAQLLSYGIAQLGILIASIDSLTPLITMFFLMCYGFVNLATMLNGFLREPSWRPRFRLFHW' A
#
# COMPACT_ATOMS: atom_id res chain seq x y z
N MET A 1 -3.41 13.53 -3.28
CA MET A 1 -2.16 14.31 -3.39
C MET A 1 -2.10 14.94 -4.78
N PRO A 2 -1.93 16.27 -4.91
CA PRO A 2 -2.03 16.98 -6.19
C PRO A 2 -1.04 16.49 -7.27
N MET A 3 0.17 16.09 -6.87
CA MET A 3 1.22 15.65 -7.80
C MET A 3 0.97 14.28 -8.46
N LEU A 4 0.17 13.39 -7.86
CA LEU A 4 -0.13 12.06 -8.41
C LEU A 4 -1.34 12.03 -9.34
N ASN A 5 -1.97 13.19 -9.61
CA ASN A 5 -3.12 13.30 -10.52
C ASN A 5 -2.82 12.84 -11.95
N LEU A 6 -1.54 12.82 -12.35
CA LEU A 6 -1.09 12.33 -13.65
C LEU A 6 -1.42 10.84 -13.88
N PHE A 7 -1.37 10.02 -12.81
CA PHE A 7 -1.61 8.57 -12.86
C PHE A 7 -3.08 8.19 -12.72
N LYS A 8 -3.96 9.16 -12.42
CA LYS A 8 -5.41 8.96 -12.31
C LYS A 8 -6.09 8.78 -13.68
N VAL A 9 -5.42 9.13 -14.78
CA VAL A 9 -5.99 9.04 -16.12
C VAL A 9 -6.21 7.58 -16.50
N THR A 10 -7.48 7.21 -16.67
CA THR A 10 -7.93 5.88 -17.09
C THR A 10 -8.41 5.89 -18.54
N THR A 11 -8.22 4.78 -19.25
CA THR A 11 -8.76 4.57 -20.60
C THR A 11 -10.29 4.44 -20.56
N ARG A 12 -10.99 4.48 -21.71
CA ARG A 12 -12.44 4.24 -21.81
C ARG A 12 -12.91 2.91 -21.18
N ARG A 13 -12.03 1.92 -21.03
CA ARG A 13 -12.29 0.64 -20.34
C ARG A 13 -12.01 0.66 -18.83
N GLY A 14 -11.57 1.79 -18.27
CA GLY A 14 -11.21 1.92 -16.85
C GLY A 14 -9.76 1.54 -16.52
N GLU A 15 -8.95 1.17 -17.51
CA GLU A 15 -7.58 0.73 -17.31
C GLU A 15 -6.64 1.91 -17.02
N PRO A 16 -5.92 1.93 -15.88
CA PRO A 16 -4.98 3.00 -15.55
C PRO A 16 -3.61 2.77 -16.21
N LEU A 17 -3.53 2.94 -17.54
CA LEU A 17 -2.32 2.62 -18.33
C LEU A 17 -1.05 3.32 -17.83
N ARG A 18 -1.16 4.58 -17.39
CA ARG A 18 0.00 5.34 -16.86
C ARG A 18 0.51 4.78 -15.54
N ALA A 19 -0.38 4.33 -14.65
CA ALA A 19 0.00 3.69 -13.41
C ALA A 19 0.61 2.30 -13.67
N GLN A 20 0.06 1.56 -14.65
CA GLN A 20 0.59 0.26 -15.05
C GLN A 20 2.01 0.36 -15.61
N LEU A 21 2.29 1.35 -16.47
CA LEU A 21 3.64 1.60 -16.99
C LEU A 21 4.64 1.92 -15.87
N LEU A 22 4.21 2.70 -14.87
CA LEU A 22 5.04 2.98 -13.69
C LEU A 22 5.35 1.70 -12.91
N SER A 23 4.32 0.88 -12.62
CA SER A 23 4.50 -0.40 -11.92
C SER A 23 5.42 -1.35 -12.69
N TYR A 24 5.30 -1.39 -14.02
CA TYR A 24 6.18 -2.17 -14.88
C TYR A 24 7.63 -1.67 -14.79
N GLY A 25 7.86 -0.36 -14.82
CA GLY A 25 9.20 0.22 -14.64
C GLY A 25 9.82 -0.14 -13.29
N ILE A 26 9.04 -0.06 -12.20
CA ILE A 26 9.50 -0.43 -10.86
C ILE A 26 9.82 -1.93 -10.80
N ALA A 27 8.98 -2.79 -11.38
CA ALA A 27 9.24 -4.23 -11.44
C ALA A 27 10.51 -4.54 -12.23
N GLN A 28 10.74 -3.84 -13.35
CA GLN A 28 11.95 -4.00 -14.16
C GLN A 28 13.20 -3.63 -13.37
N LEU A 29 13.19 -2.55 -12.57
CA LEU A 29 14.29 -2.22 -11.65
C LEU A 29 14.54 -3.32 -10.63
N GLY A 30 13.47 -3.93 -10.10
CA GLY A 30 13.58 -5.12 -9.24
C GLY A 30 14.26 -6.29 -9.94
N ILE A 31 13.93 -6.57 -11.20
CA ILE A 31 14.54 -7.66 -11.99
C ILE A 31 16.02 -7.40 -12.29
N LEU A 32 16.42 -6.13 -12.51
CA LEU A 32 17.83 -5.76 -12.72
C LEU A 32 18.70 -6.08 -11.49
N ILE A 33 18.11 -6.09 -10.30
CA ILE A 33 18.73 -6.62 -9.09
C ILE A 33 18.67 -8.15 -9.21
N ALA A 34 19.63 -8.73 -9.93
CA ALA A 34 19.69 -10.17 -10.24
C ALA A 34 19.87 -11.09 -9.00
N SER A 35 19.81 -10.52 -7.78
CA SER A 35 19.87 -11.22 -6.50
C SER A 35 18.52 -11.18 -5.77
N ILE A 36 17.85 -12.32 -5.72
CA ILE A 36 16.60 -12.52 -4.97
C ILE A 36 16.82 -12.30 -3.47
N ASP A 37 18.00 -12.66 -2.96
CA ASP A 37 18.36 -12.51 -1.54
C ASP A 37 18.39 -11.05 -1.09
N SER A 38 18.63 -10.10 -2.01
CA SER A 38 18.58 -8.67 -1.72
C SER A 38 17.16 -8.08 -1.84
N LEU A 39 16.33 -8.64 -2.73
CA LEU A 39 14.94 -8.20 -2.93
C LEU A 39 14.02 -8.64 -1.78
N THR A 40 14.22 -9.86 -1.28
CA THR A 40 13.41 -10.45 -0.22
C THR A 40 13.30 -9.57 1.03
N PRO A 41 14.40 -9.10 1.65
CA PRO A 41 14.32 -8.23 2.82
C PRO A 41 13.69 -6.87 2.50
N LEU A 42 13.95 -6.30 1.31
CA LEU A 42 13.38 -5.02 0.89
C LEU A 42 11.84 -5.08 0.84
N ILE A 43 11.29 -6.08 0.15
CA ILE A 43 9.84 -6.30 0.04
C ILE A 43 9.24 -6.57 1.42
N THR A 44 9.90 -7.38 2.24
CA THR A 44 9.47 -7.70 3.60
C THR A 44 9.35 -6.44 4.46
N MET A 45 10.34 -5.54 4.40
CA MET A 45 10.29 -4.27 5.12
C MET A 45 9.11 -3.39 4.68
N PHE A 46 8.82 -3.31 3.37
CA PHE A 46 7.64 -2.58 2.87
C PHE A 46 6.33 -3.16 3.42
N PHE A 47 6.16 -4.49 3.41
CA PHE A 47 4.96 -5.12 3.97
C PHE A 47 4.85 -4.91 5.48
N LEU A 48 5.95 -5.07 6.23
CA LEU A 48 5.96 -4.85 7.68
C LEU A 48 5.60 -3.41 8.05
N MET A 49 6.09 -2.42 7.31
CA MET A 49 5.70 -1.02 7.50
C MET A 49 4.21 -0.81 7.25
N CYS A 50 3.66 -1.36 6.16
CA CYS A 50 2.23 -1.29 5.88
C CYS A 50 1.39 -1.93 7.00
N TYR A 51 1.77 -3.12 7.47
CA TYR A 51 1.10 -3.76 8.61
C TYR A 51 1.21 -2.93 9.89
N GLY A 52 2.38 -2.36 10.16
CA GLY A 52 2.63 -1.48 11.29
C GLY A 52 1.69 -0.26 11.26
N PHE A 53 1.60 0.44 10.13
CA PHE A 53 0.73 1.60 10.01
C PHE A 53 -0.75 1.25 10.10
N VAL A 54 -1.20 0.14 9.51
CA VAL A 54 -2.60 -0.29 9.62
C VAL A 54 -2.96 -0.63 11.07
N ASN A 55 -2.12 -1.40 11.76
CA ASN A 55 -2.34 -1.76 13.17
C ASN A 55 -2.30 -0.51 14.07
N LEU A 56 -1.36 0.40 13.83
CA LEU A 56 -1.27 1.66 14.57
C LEU A 56 -2.49 2.53 14.31
N ALA A 57 -2.94 2.67 13.06
CA ALA A 57 -4.14 3.42 12.73
C ALA A 57 -5.38 2.82 13.42
N THR A 58 -5.52 1.50 13.45
CA THR A 58 -6.64 0.85 14.15
C THR A 58 -6.59 1.05 15.66
N MET A 59 -5.39 1.00 16.26
CA MET A 59 -5.17 1.27 17.68
C MET A 59 -5.50 2.72 18.02
N LEU A 60 -5.03 3.68 17.22
CA LEU A 60 -5.28 5.11 17.42
C LEU A 60 -6.77 5.47 17.24
N ASN A 61 -7.41 4.99 16.19
CA ASN A 61 -8.85 5.23 15.97
C ASN A 61 -9.71 4.64 17.09
N GLY A 62 -9.28 3.50 17.63
CA GLY A 62 -9.80 2.96 18.87
C GLY A 62 -9.57 3.93 20.04
N PHE A 63 -8.31 4.19 20.40
CA PHE A 63 -7.91 4.97 21.58
C PHE A 63 -8.55 6.37 21.63
N LEU A 64 -8.61 7.07 20.49
CA LEU A 64 -9.24 8.39 20.34
C LEU A 64 -10.78 8.32 20.27
N ARG A 65 -11.37 7.12 20.21
CA ARG A 65 -12.80 6.88 20.10
C ARG A 65 -13.43 7.63 18.93
N GLU A 66 -12.81 7.52 17.76
CA GLU A 66 -13.28 8.18 16.52
C GLU A 66 -14.77 7.83 16.27
N PRO A 67 -15.69 8.80 16.14
CA PRO A 67 -17.14 8.54 16.10
C PRO A 67 -17.60 7.60 14.97
N SER A 68 -16.87 7.59 13.86
CA SER A 68 -17.13 6.71 12.70
C SER A 68 -16.49 5.32 12.83
N TRP A 69 -15.58 5.11 13.78
CA TRP A 69 -14.90 3.83 13.98
C TRP A 69 -15.77 2.84 14.75
N ARG A 70 -16.34 1.86 14.03
CA ARG A 70 -17.23 0.82 14.60
C ARG A 70 -16.81 -0.58 14.13
N PRO A 71 -15.72 -1.14 14.66
CA PRO A 71 -15.29 -2.49 14.33
C PRO A 71 -16.38 -3.50 14.75
N ARG A 72 -16.89 -4.29 13.80
CA ARG A 72 -17.95 -5.30 14.03
C ARG A 72 -17.41 -6.72 14.20
N PHE A 73 -16.10 -6.90 14.09
CA PHE A 73 -15.46 -8.21 14.20
C PHE A 73 -15.31 -8.61 15.67
N ARG A 74 -15.76 -9.82 16.03
CA ARG A 74 -15.88 -10.26 17.43
C ARG A 74 -14.55 -10.50 18.14
N LEU A 75 -13.50 -10.86 17.40
CA LEU A 75 -12.15 -11.09 17.94
C LEU A 75 -11.23 -9.88 17.74
N PHE A 76 -11.77 -8.73 17.30
CA PHE A 76 -10.99 -7.50 17.18
C PHE A 76 -10.88 -6.85 18.56
N HIS A 77 -9.65 -6.75 19.05
CA HIS A 77 -9.30 -6.01 20.26
C HIS A 77 -8.37 -4.86 19.86
N TRP A 78 -8.66 -3.65 20.36
CA TRP A 78 -7.92 -2.43 20.09
C TRP A 78 -7.56 -1.74 21.41
#